data_AF-A0A849DZ92-F1
#
_entry.id   AF-A0A849DZ92-F1
#
_cell.length_a   1.000
_cell.length_b   1.000
_cell.length_c   1.000
_cell.angle_alpha   90.00
_cell.angle_beta   90.00
_cell.angle_gamma   90.00
#
_symmetry.space_group_name_H-M   'P 1'
#
loop_
_entity.id
_entity.type
_entity.pdbx_description
1 polymer ?
#
loop_
_entity_poly.entity_id
_entity_poly.type
_entity_poly.pdbx_seq_one_letter_code
_entity_poly.pdbx_strand_id
1 'polypeptide(L)' 'NLPDNGPTTHRVSSGETLSHIAQRYGVSLAQLRRTNNLKGDRLLIGKSLIIPI' A
#
# COMPACT_ATOMS: atom_id res chain seq x y z
N ASN A 1 -18.07 17.50 11.88
CA ASN A 1 -17.09 17.38 10.79
C ASN A 1 -15.99 16.45 11.24
N LEU A 2 -16.15 15.14 11.04
CA LEU A 2 -15.05 14.20 11.25
C LEU A 2 -14.20 14.28 9.97
N PRO A 3 -12.89 14.56 10.04
CA PRO A 3 -12.08 14.45 8.84
C PRO A 3 -12.15 13.00 8.37
N ASP A 4 -12.53 12.81 7.11
CA ASP A 4 -12.57 11.52 6.41
C ASP A 4 -11.17 10.91 6.23
N ASN A 5 -10.38 10.84 7.29
CA ASN A 5 -9.05 10.21 7.32
C ASN A 5 -9.21 8.70 7.50
N GLY A 6 -10.11 8.09 6.72
CA GLY A 6 -10.11 6.65 6.55
C GLY A 6 -8.78 6.20 5.97
N PRO A 7 -8.32 4.97 6.26
CA PRO A 7 -7.11 4.44 5.65
C PRO A 7 -7.20 4.57 4.13
N THR A 8 -6.24 5.28 3.52
CA THR A 8 -6.17 5.34 2.05
C THR A 8 -5.87 3.93 1.54
N THR A 9 -6.64 3.46 0.56
CA THR A 9 -6.41 2.15 -0.03
C THR A 9 -5.98 2.26 -1.49
N HIS A 10 -5.06 1.40 -1.89
CA HIS A 10 -4.56 1.31 -3.26
C HIS A 10 -4.81 -0.09 -3.81
N ARG A 11 -5.49 -0.20 -4.94
CA ARG A 11 -5.73 -1.47 -5.62
C ARG A 11 -4.59 -1.75 -6.60
N VAL A 12 -3.85 -2.82 -6.35
CA VAL A 12 -2.70 -3.22 -7.17
C VAL A 12 -3.15 -3.50 -8.61
N SER A 13 -2.53 -2.82 -9.55
CA SER A 13 -2.69 -3.02 -10.99
C SER A 13 -1.59 -3.95 -11.54
N SER A 14 -1.82 -4.48 -12.75
CA SER A 14 -0.82 -5.32 -13.42
C SER A 14 0.47 -4.54 -13.65
N GLY A 15 1.61 -5.17 -13.32
CA GLY A 15 2.94 -4.56 -13.48
C GLY A 15 3.39 -3.65 -12.32
N GLU A 16 2.56 -3.42 -11.30
CA GLU A 16 2.98 -2.67 -10.13
C GLU A 16 3.80 -3.52 -9.16
N THR A 17 4.79 -2.86 -8.55
CA THR A 17 5.64 -3.44 -7.51
C THR A 17 5.38 -2.72 -6.19
N LEU A 18 5.65 -3.39 -5.07
CA LEU A 18 5.48 -2.78 -3.75
C LEU A 18 6.36 -1.54 -3.57
N SER A 19 7.54 -1.53 -4.20
CA SER A 19 8.47 -0.39 -4.21
C SER A 19 7.94 0.80 -4.98
N HIS A 20 7.35 0.60 -6.17
CA HIS A 20 6.72 1.71 -6.91
C HIS A 20 5.52 2.28 -6.17
N ILE A 21 4.71 1.44 -5.53
CA ILE A 21 3.57 1.90 -4.72
C ILE A 21 4.08 2.70 -3.52
N ALA A 22 5.07 2.18 -2.78
CA ALA A 22 5.66 2.88 -1.65
C ALA A 22 6.22 4.26 -2.04
N GLN A 23 6.95 4.34 -3.16
CA GLN A 23 7.48 5.59 -3.70
C GLN A 23 6.38 6.56 -4.11
N ARG A 24 5.33 6.09 -4.80
CA ARG A 24 4.18 6.90 -5.23
C ARG A 24 3.50 7.59 -4.05
N TYR A 25 3.40 6.90 -2.92
CA TYR A 25 2.75 7.43 -1.72
C TYR A 25 3.73 8.06 -0.71
N GLY A 26 5.03 8.08 -1.00
CA GLY A 26 6.04 8.64 -0.09
C GLY A 26 6.20 7.86 1.22
N VAL A 27 5.81 6.59 1.25
CA VAL A 27 5.91 5.72 2.44
C VAL A 27 7.08 4.76 2.31
N SER A 28 7.60 4.28 3.43
CA SER A 28 8.65 3.25 3.39
C SER A 28 8.06 1.88 3.03
N LEU A 29 8.83 1.08 2.28
CA LEU A 29 8.52 -0.33 2.01
C LEU A 29 8.23 -1.12 3.30
N ALA A 30 9.02 -0.89 4.35
CA ALA A 30 8.87 -1.57 5.63
C ALA A 30 7.53 -1.23 6.30
N GLN A 31 7.12 0.04 6.27
CA GLN A 31 5.85 0.48 6.83
C GLN A 31 4.69 -0.07 6.02
N LEU A 32 4.75 0.03 4.69
CA LEU A 32 3.72 -0.52 3.80
C LEU A 32 3.55 -2.04 3.97
N ARG A 33 4.66 -2.78 4.14
CA ARG A 33 4.62 -4.22 4.45
C ARG A 33 3.96 -4.51 5.78
N ARG A 34 4.38 -3.82 6.84
CA ARG A 34 3.86 -4.01 8.21
C ARG A 34 2.36 -3.72 8.26
N THR A 35 1.92 -2.60 7.68
CA THR A 35 0.50 -2.22 7.62
C THR A 35 -0.35 -3.27 6.90
N ASN A 36 0.20 -3.97 5.91
CA ASN A 36 -0.52 -4.95 5.10
C ASN A 36 -0.20 -6.41 5.46
N ASN A 37 0.53 -6.65 6.56
CA ASN A 37 1.02 -7.97 6.99
C ASN A 37 1.67 -8.77 5.86
N LEU A 38 2.45 -8.09 5.01
CA LEU A 38 3.14 -8.72 3.88
C LEU A 38 4.46 -9.33 4.37
N LYS A 39 4.66 -10.62 4.07
CA LYS A 39 5.91 -11.34 4.35
C LYS A 39 7.00 -11.11 3.29
N GLY A 40 6.68 -10.40 2.21
CA GLY A 40 7.56 -10.17 1.06
C GLY A 40 7.01 -9.10 0.14
N ASP A 41 7.62 -8.94 -1.04
CA ASP A 41 7.23 -7.93 -2.04
C ASP A 41 6.26 -8.45 -3.10
N ARG A 42 5.84 -9.72 -2.98
CA ARG A 42 4.90 -10.34 -3.91
C ARG A 42 3.53 -9.71 -3.73
N LEU A 43 3.09 -9.00 -4.77
CA LEU A 43 1.76 -8.44 -4.88
C LEU A 43 0.86 -9.35 -5.71
N LEU A 44 -0.41 -9.42 -5.33
CA LEU A 44 -1.45 -10.05 -6.13
C LEU A 44 -2.24 -8.94 -6.81
N ILE A 45 -2.37 -9.04 -8.14
CA ILE A 45 -3.15 -8.09 -8.93
C ILE A 45 -4.59 -8.07 -8.40
N GLY A 46 -5.15 -6.87 -8.26
CA GLY A 46 -6.48 -6.65 -7.72
C GLY A 46 -6.58 -6.68 -6.20
N LYS A 47 -5.51 -7.00 -5.47
CA LYS A 47 -5.46 -6.88 -4.01
C LYS A 47 -5.43 -5.41 -3.60
N SER A 48 -6.17 -5.07 -2.55
CA SER A 48 -6.09 -3.75 -1.93
C SER A 48 -4.97 -3.71 -0.88
N LEU A 49 -4.16 -2.66 -0.94
CA LEU A 49 -3.17 -2.32 0.07
C LEU A 49 -3.65 -1.10 0.86
N ILE A 50 -3.52 -1.17 2.18
CA ILE A 50 -3.69 -0.04 3.07
C ILE A 50 -2.42 0.81 3.00
N ILE A 51 -2.56 2.07 2.63
CA ILE A 51 -1.48 3.04 2.59
C ILE A 51 -1.40 3.69 3.99
N PRO A 52 -0.26 3.54 4.69
CA PRO A 52 -0.06 4.21 5.97
C PRO A 52 0.10 5.72 5.76
N ILE A 53 -0.45 6.51 6.68
CA ILE A 53 -0.23 7.96 6.80
C ILE A 53 0.89 8.26 7.78
#